data_AF-A0A9Q4GLK2-F1
#
_entry.id   AF-A0A9Q4GLK2-F1
#
_cell.length_a   1.000
_cell.length_b   1.000
_cell.length_c   1.000
_cell.angle_alpha   90.00
_cell.angle_beta   90.00
_cell.angle_gamma   90.00
#
_symmetry.space_group_name_H-M   'P 1'
#
loop_
_entity.id
_entity.type
_entity.pdbx_description
1 polymer ?
#
loop_
_entity_poly.entity_id
_entity_poly.type
_entity_poly.pdbx_seq_one_letter_code
_entity_poly.pdbx_strand_id
1 'polypeptide(L)'
;MSDQDAPMVKVESLTRLEAIVGSANIQSRFISIGRAIIAVTQLSFILFTSHEARFTEVGPQPFGPHCQNWSQAGLYCVVGRENLGLADVMIVFGLLLVISGFYPRWTGFLHLYITYTISTAVTLPDGGESVALIFVGLLAVVSLSDNRRNCYLANLDMDRIPATLQGISRATIIFGRVLLCFLYSGAALVKLGVADWKNENALYHAANNTTFGNWYQLLGTSGISEHGWLSAVDSWMPVVLAFLISINAIGTADMRRFAFTLVVVLHCGNVLGTGLVSFDLIMIGCFLSVITPPNRYTHVSILSTPTDSAALDDFVAVRADIRPNPFISLFRFHQAFTRPVVCCGGVATQGRWGGDLALVKIGEPVVVRMRYKLTDKLLCHSTEVLVHDESDTIRARLGPLNGSPFKVEVISGARPDPG
;
A
#
# COMPACT_ATOMS: atom_id res chain seq x y z
N MET A 1 -47.21 -0.58 5.18
CA MET A 1 -46.67 0.44 4.25
C MET A 1 -46.60 1.75 5.00
N SER A 2 -45.55 1.93 5.82
CA SER A 2 -45.37 3.07 6.72
C SER A 2 -43.93 3.56 6.56
N ASP A 3 -43.79 4.87 6.31
CA ASP A 3 -42.59 5.73 6.34
C ASP A 3 -41.23 5.09 6.04
N GLN A 4 -40.94 4.85 4.75
CA GLN A 4 -39.55 4.60 4.29
C GLN A 4 -38.84 5.84 3.73
N ASP A 5 -39.49 7.01 3.74
CA ASP A 5 -38.95 8.25 3.17
C ASP A 5 -38.45 9.26 4.23
N ALA A 6 -38.42 8.88 5.51
CA ALA A 6 -37.81 9.71 6.53
C ALA A 6 -36.30 9.89 6.23
N PRO A 7 -35.80 11.13 6.13
CA PRO A 7 -34.39 11.38 5.83
C PRO A 7 -33.52 10.77 6.94
N MET A 8 -32.72 9.75 6.59
CA MET A 8 -31.80 9.10 7.51
C MET A 8 -30.78 10.11 8.04
N VAL A 9 -30.84 10.40 9.33
CA VAL A 9 -29.90 11.30 10.02
C VAL A 9 -28.62 10.52 10.30
N LYS A 10 -27.52 10.96 9.69
CA LYS A 10 -26.20 10.35 9.87
C LYS A 10 -25.73 10.55 11.31
N VAL A 11 -25.72 9.47 12.11
CA VAL A 11 -25.15 9.48 13.46
C VAL A 11 -23.62 9.50 13.35
N GLU A 12 -23.02 10.46 14.06
CA GLU A 12 -21.59 10.75 14.22
C GLU A 12 -20.65 10.32 13.07
N SER A 13 -20.29 11.29 12.22
CA SER A 13 -19.10 11.13 11.40
C SER A 13 -17.87 11.12 12.30
N LEU A 14 -17.16 9.98 12.34
CA LEU A 14 -15.78 9.91 12.80
C LEU A 14 -15.05 11.20 12.40
N THR A 15 -14.33 11.78 13.36
CA THR A 15 -13.51 12.94 13.06
C THR A 15 -12.57 12.59 11.91
N ARG A 16 -12.28 13.53 11.00
CA ARG A 16 -11.41 13.26 9.83
C ARG A 16 -10.07 12.63 10.25
N LEU A 17 -9.61 12.93 11.46
CA LEU A 17 -8.40 12.37 12.06
C LEU A 17 -8.52 10.86 12.36
N GLU A 18 -9.60 10.41 12.99
CA GLU A 18 -9.83 8.98 13.28
C GLU A 18 -9.91 8.17 11.99
N ALA A 19 -10.52 8.72 10.94
CA ALA A 19 -10.57 8.08 9.63
C ALA A 19 -9.18 7.94 9.01
N ILE A 20 -8.28 8.92 9.19
CA ILE A 20 -6.90 8.85 8.72
C ILE A 20 -6.13 7.80 9.52
N VAL A 21 -6.24 7.82 10.86
CA VAL A 21 -5.56 6.87 11.75
C VAL A 21 -6.03 5.44 11.51
N GLY A 22 -7.34 5.20 11.42
CA GLY A 22 -7.93 3.90 11.09
C GLY A 22 -7.59 3.41 9.69
N SER A 23 -7.15 4.29 8.78
CA SER A 23 -6.68 3.89 7.46
C SER A 23 -5.27 3.29 7.44
N ALA A 24 -4.51 3.40 8.54
CA ALA A 24 -3.21 2.77 8.71
C ALA A 24 -3.40 1.34 9.27
N ASN A 25 -3.50 0.37 8.36
CA ASN A 25 -3.77 -1.01 8.72
C ASN A 25 -2.48 -1.78 8.96
N ILE A 26 -2.11 -1.96 10.22
CA ILE A 26 -0.89 -2.68 10.63
C ILE A 26 -0.94 -4.19 10.33
N GLN A 27 -2.14 -4.77 10.16
CA GLN A 27 -2.31 -6.18 9.81
C GLN A 27 -2.08 -6.44 8.32
N SER A 28 -1.94 -5.39 7.51
CA SER A 28 -1.88 -5.51 6.06
C SER A 28 -0.66 -6.30 5.61
N ARG A 29 -0.88 -7.33 4.79
CA ARG A 29 0.19 -8.09 4.13
C ARG A 29 1.02 -7.24 3.16
N PHE A 30 0.52 -6.08 2.76
CA PHE A 30 1.22 -5.16 1.85
C PHE A 30 2.50 -4.62 2.48
N ILE A 31 2.52 -4.44 3.82
CA ILE A 31 3.72 -4.07 4.59
C ILE A 31 4.82 -5.11 4.32
N SER A 32 4.48 -6.39 4.48
CA SER A 32 5.42 -7.50 4.32
C SER A 32 5.85 -7.72 2.88
N ILE A 33 4.93 -7.63 1.92
CA ILE A 33 5.25 -7.75 0.50
C ILE A 33 6.16 -6.58 0.06
N GLY A 34 5.85 -5.35 0.47
CA GLY A 34 6.70 -4.18 0.19
C GLY A 34 8.11 -4.34 0.77
N ARG A 35 8.22 -4.79 2.02
CA ARG A 35 9.52 -5.13 2.66
C ARG A 35 10.28 -6.21 1.89
N ALA A 36 9.58 -7.25 1.43
CA ALA A 36 10.17 -8.32 0.66
C ALA A 36 10.67 -7.86 -0.72
N ILE A 37 9.95 -6.95 -1.39
CA ILE A 37 10.41 -6.34 -2.65
C ILE A 37 11.72 -5.58 -2.42
N ILE A 38 11.82 -4.77 -1.35
CA ILE A 38 13.07 -4.06 -1.01
C ILE A 38 14.20 -5.07 -0.77
N ALA A 39 13.95 -6.12 0.02
CA ALA A 39 14.94 -7.15 0.31
C ALA A 39 15.38 -7.95 -0.93
N VAL A 40 14.45 -8.31 -1.82
CA VAL A 40 14.74 -8.95 -3.12
C VAL A 40 15.59 -8.04 -4.01
N THR A 41 15.30 -6.74 -3.98
CA THR A 41 16.06 -5.77 -4.76
C THR A 41 17.50 -5.67 -4.27
N GLN A 42 17.70 -5.57 -2.95
CA GLN A 42 19.04 -5.58 -2.35
C GLN A 42 19.76 -6.92 -2.57
N LEU A 43 19.03 -8.04 -2.50
CA LEU A 43 19.59 -9.36 -2.79
C LEU A 43 20.09 -9.43 -4.23
N SER A 44 19.30 -8.91 -5.17
CA SER A 44 19.66 -8.85 -6.59
C SER A 44 20.87 -7.94 -6.79
N PHE A 45 20.92 -6.78 -6.11
CA PHE A 45 22.09 -5.90 -6.13
C PHE A 45 23.37 -6.61 -5.67
N ILE A 46 23.34 -7.36 -4.56
CA ILE A 46 24.51 -8.10 -4.06
C ILE A 46 24.92 -9.24 -5.01
N LEU A 47 23.95 -9.99 -5.54
CA LEU A 47 24.24 -11.16 -6.39
C LEU A 47 24.72 -10.79 -7.79
N PHE A 48 24.22 -9.69 -8.36
CA PHE A 48 24.48 -9.31 -9.75
C PHE A 48 25.43 -8.13 -9.91
N THR A 49 25.90 -7.51 -8.82
CA THR A 49 26.88 -6.42 -8.87
C THR A 49 28.21 -6.88 -8.29
N SER A 50 29.26 -6.82 -9.10
CA SER A 50 30.61 -7.25 -8.69
C SER A 50 31.19 -6.35 -7.59
N HIS A 51 32.22 -6.82 -6.89
CA HIS A 51 32.88 -6.03 -5.84
C HIS A 51 33.53 -4.77 -6.42
N GLU A 52 34.09 -4.86 -7.62
CA GLU A 52 34.71 -3.74 -8.35
C GLU A 52 33.70 -2.63 -8.63
N ALA A 53 32.46 -3.00 -8.99
CA ALA A 53 31.40 -2.03 -9.22
C ALA A 53 30.85 -1.44 -7.90
N ARG A 54 30.75 -2.24 -6.83
CA ARG A 54 30.24 -1.77 -5.52
C ARG A 54 31.22 -0.89 -4.75
N PHE A 55 32.51 -1.17 -4.86
CA PHE A 55 33.57 -0.56 -4.06
C PHE A 55 34.63 0.13 -4.91
N THR A 56 34.21 0.67 -6.06
CA THR A 56 35.09 1.35 -7.01
C THR A 56 35.85 2.50 -6.37
N GLU A 57 37.06 2.76 -6.88
CA GLU A 57 37.90 3.85 -6.42
C GLU A 57 37.35 5.19 -6.93
N VAL A 58 37.07 6.12 -6.02
CA VAL A 58 36.57 7.45 -6.36
C VAL A 58 37.47 8.49 -5.73
N GLY A 59 38.24 9.18 -6.56
CA GLY A 59 39.22 10.18 -6.12
C GLY A 59 40.28 9.56 -5.20
N PRO A 60 40.48 10.08 -3.98
CA PRO A 60 41.48 9.56 -3.04
C PRO A 60 41.01 8.33 -2.25
N GLN A 61 39.77 7.86 -2.44
CA GLN A 61 39.29 6.68 -1.72
C GLN A 61 39.80 5.39 -2.39
N PRO A 62 40.57 4.56 -1.67
CA PRO A 62 41.08 3.30 -2.21
C PRO A 62 39.95 2.27 -2.35
N PHE A 63 40.19 1.23 -3.13
CA PHE A 63 39.27 0.12 -3.29
C PHE A 63 38.81 -0.47 -1.94
N GLY A 64 37.51 -0.70 -1.83
CA GLY A 64 36.88 -1.35 -0.67
C GLY A 64 35.76 -0.53 -0.02
N PRO A 65 35.11 -1.10 1.00
CA PRO A 65 34.00 -0.44 1.69
C PRO A 65 34.44 0.83 2.39
N HIS A 66 33.57 1.84 2.35
CA HIS A 66 33.77 3.07 3.10
C HIS A 66 33.57 2.82 4.61
N CYS A 67 34.66 2.81 5.37
CA CYS A 67 34.67 2.47 6.80
C CYS A 67 35.13 3.65 7.67
N GLN A 68 34.39 4.76 7.66
CA GLN A 68 34.69 5.93 8.46
C GLN A 68 33.47 6.34 9.31
N ASN A 69 33.74 6.94 10.48
CA ASN A 69 32.71 7.43 11.39
C ASN A 69 31.69 6.33 11.72
N TRP A 70 30.42 6.56 11.38
CA TRP A 70 29.33 5.63 11.67
C TRP A 70 29.43 4.36 10.82
N SER A 71 29.89 4.42 9.56
CA SER A 71 29.86 3.28 8.63
C SER A 71 30.75 2.11 9.07
N GLN A 72 31.68 2.34 10.02
CA GLN A 72 32.49 1.28 10.62
C GLN A 72 31.67 0.18 11.32
N ALA A 73 30.41 0.48 11.71
CA ALA A 73 29.50 -0.51 12.28
C ALA A 73 28.86 -1.45 11.25
N GLY A 74 28.98 -1.15 9.95
CA GLY A 74 28.46 -1.98 8.87
C GLY A 74 29.22 -3.30 8.74
N LEU A 75 28.53 -4.36 8.33
CA LEU A 75 29.11 -5.71 8.30
C LEU A 75 30.38 -5.81 7.46
N TYR A 76 30.45 -5.12 6.31
CA TYR A 76 31.66 -5.09 5.47
C TYR A 76 32.88 -4.53 6.20
N CYS A 77 32.68 -3.60 7.13
CA CYS A 77 33.75 -3.02 7.93
C CYS A 77 34.11 -3.88 9.14
N VAL A 78 33.12 -4.53 9.77
CA VAL A 78 33.31 -5.42 10.92
C VAL A 78 34.04 -6.71 10.52
N VAL A 79 33.71 -7.28 9.36
CA VAL A 79 34.29 -8.55 8.85
C VAL A 79 35.69 -8.37 8.26
N GLY A 80 36.05 -7.15 7.86
CA GLY A 80 37.34 -6.81 7.27
C GLY A 80 37.32 -6.81 5.74
N ARG A 81 38.19 -5.99 5.14
CA ARG A 81 38.26 -5.76 3.68
C ARG A 81 38.75 -6.98 2.91
N GLU A 82 39.46 -7.88 3.58
CA GLU A 82 39.96 -9.13 3.05
C GLU A 82 38.88 -10.22 2.96
N ASN A 83 37.72 -10.03 3.62
CA ASN A 83 36.67 -11.03 3.78
C ASN A 83 35.32 -10.61 3.16
N LEU A 84 35.34 -9.78 2.10
CA LEU A 84 34.10 -9.27 1.45
C LEU A 84 33.14 -10.39 1.02
N GLY A 85 33.67 -11.53 0.56
CA GLY A 85 32.86 -12.70 0.20
C GLY A 85 32.10 -13.29 1.39
N LEU A 86 32.69 -13.30 2.59
CA LEU A 86 32.00 -13.76 3.80
C LEU A 86 30.87 -12.80 4.18
N ALA A 87 31.12 -11.48 4.09
CA ALA A 87 30.10 -10.47 4.34
C ALA A 87 28.92 -10.60 3.36
N ASP A 88 29.18 -10.83 2.07
CA ASP A 88 28.15 -11.09 1.06
C ASP A 88 27.29 -12.30 1.42
N VAL A 89 27.91 -13.43 1.80
CA VAL A 89 27.18 -14.66 2.17
C VAL A 89 26.27 -14.40 3.38
N MET A 90 26.76 -13.66 4.39
CA MET A 90 25.97 -13.30 5.57
C MET A 90 24.80 -12.38 5.21
N ILE A 91 25.02 -11.38 4.35
CA ILE A 91 23.97 -10.48 3.85
C ILE A 91 22.93 -11.26 3.04
N VAL A 92 23.35 -12.10 2.11
CA VAL A 92 22.47 -12.94 1.29
C VAL A 92 21.60 -13.83 2.18
N PHE A 93 22.18 -14.54 3.14
CA PHE A 93 21.43 -15.38 4.07
C PHE A 93 20.42 -14.55 4.89
N GLY A 94 20.84 -13.40 5.40
CA GLY A 94 19.96 -12.50 6.14
C GLY A 94 18.80 -11.97 5.29
N LEU A 95 19.04 -11.59 4.03
CA LEU A 95 17.99 -11.15 3.10
C LEU A 95 17.02 -12.28 2.76
N LEU A 96 17.50 -13.50 2.53
CA LEU A 96 16.63 -14.67 2.31
C LEU A 96 15.72 -14.91 3.53
N LEU A 97 16.25 -14.74 4.74
CA LEU A 97 15.48 -14.85 5.97
C LEU A 97 14.43 -13.72 6.09
N VAL A 98 14.73 -12.48 5.67
CA VAL A 98 13.76 -11.38 5.59
C VAL A 98 12.65 -11.69 4.57
N ILE A 99 13.01 -12.17 3.38
CA ILE A 99 12.10 -12.51 2.28
C ILE A 99 11.13 -13.62 2.69
N SER A 100 11.59 -14.61 3.45
CA SER A 100 10.78 -15.72 3.95
C SER A 100 9.59 -15.29 4.82
N GLY A 101 9.65 -14.08 5.39
CA GLY A 101 8.59 -13.52 6.23
C GLY A 101 8.52 -14.11 7.64
N PHE A 102 9.50 -14.92 8.04
CA PHE A 102 9.56 -15.45 9.40
C PHE A 102 9.86 -14.36 10.43
N TYR A 103 9.20 -14.44 11.58
CA TYR A 103 9.33 -13.57 12.75
C TYR A 103 9.61 -12.09 12.42
N PRO A 104 8.64 -11.39 11.80
CA PRO A 104 8.84 -10.06 11.25
C PRO A 104 9.40 -9.04 12.24
N ARG A 105 9.06 -9.15 13.54
CA ARG A 105 9.63 -8.34 14.62
C ARG A 105 11.15 -8.36 14.65
N TRP A 106 11.76 -9.54 14.57
CA TRP A 106 13.21 -9.67 14.63
C TRP A 106 13.84 -9.42 13.26
N THR A 107 13.20 -9.91 12.21
CA THR A 107 13.73 -9.78 10.84
C THR A 107 13.62 -8.36 10.30
N GLY A 108 12.76 -7.51 10.88
CA GLY A 108 12.71 -6.08 10.59
C GLY A 108 14.00 -5.36 10.99
N PHE A 109 14.56 -5.63 12.17
CA PHE A 109 15.83 -5.04 12.61
C PHE A 109 17.03 -5.66 11.88
N LEU A 110 16.98 -6.95 11.57
CA LEU A 110 17.98 -7.57 10.69
C LEU A 110 17.99 -6.90 9.33
N HIS A 111 16.82 -6.66 8.73
CA HIS A 111 16.72 -5.97 7.43
C HIS A 111 17.26 -4.55 7.51
N LEU A 112 16.98 -3.82 8.60
CA LEU A 112 17.55 -2.50 8.84
C LEU A 112 19.08 -2.54 8.91
N TYR A 113 19.65 -3.49 9.65
CA TYR A 113 21.11 -3.60 9.77
C TYR A 113 21.78 -3.94 8.43
N ILE A 114 21.18 -4.84 7.65
CA ILE A 114 21.66 -5.17 6.31
C ILE A 114 21.56 -3.97 5.38
N THR A 115 20.41 -3.29 5.37
CA THR A 115 20.21 -2.09 4.55
C THR A 115 21.23 -1.01 4.92
N TYR A 116 21.41 -0.74 6.21
CA TYR A 116 22.44 0.17 6.71
C TYR A 116 23.84 -0.21 6.22
N THR A 117 24.19 -1.49 6.30
CA THR A 117 25.47 -2.00 5.81
C THR A 117 25.66 -1.73 4.32
N ILE A 118 24.64 -1.98 3.49
CA ILE A 118 24.72 -1.75 2.04
C ILE A 118 24.82 -0.25 1.74
N SER A 119 23.89 0.54 2.27
CA SER A 119 23.76 1.96 1.95
C SER A 119 24.94 2.82 2.44
N THR A 120 25.71 2.35 3.42
CA THR A 120 26.88 3.08 3.95
C THR A 120 28.23 2.57 3.43
N ALA A 121 28.27 1.38 2.82
CA ALA A 121 29.52 0.78 2.35
C ALA A 121 29.80 1.00 0.86
N VAL A 122 28.76 1.09 0.03
CA VAL A 122 28.88 1.28 -1.43
C VAL A 122 29.43 2.68 -1.75
N THR A 123 30.41 2.77 -2.64
CA THR A 123 31.09 4.06 -2.93
C THR A 123 30.22 5.04 -3.70
N LEU A 124 29.36 4.53 -4.59
CA LEU A 124 28.43 5.31 -5.40
C LEU A 124 27.00 4.86 -5.12
N PRO A 125 26.44 5.21 -3.94
CA PRO A 125 25.07 4.85 -3.62
C PRO A 125 24.12 5.60 -4.56
N ASP A 126 23.14 4.88 -5.11
CA ASP A 126 22.02 5.53 -5.78
C ASP A 126 21.06 6.14 -4.73
N GLY A 127 20.11 6.95 -5.20
CA GLY A 127 19.08 7.52 -4.31
C GLY A 127 18.18 6.44 -3.68
N GLY A 128 18.15 5.24 -4.23
CA GLY A 128 17.30 4.12 -3.83
C GLY A 128 17.78 3.55 -2.52
N GLU A 129 19.09 3.33 -2.38
CA GLU A 129 19.68 2.87 -1.11
C GLU A 129 19.40 3.85 0.05
N SER A 130 19.49 5.16 -0.22
CA SER A 130 19.15 6.18 0.77
C SER A 130 17.66 6.10 1.20
N VAL A 131 16.76 5.91 0.24
CA VAL A 131 15.33 5.75 0.52
C VAL A 131 15.04 4.43 1.23
N ALA A 132 15.68 3.33 0.82
CA ALA A 132 15.56 2.03 1.46
C ALA A 132 15.94 2.12 2.94
N LEU A 133 17.06 2.76 3.28
CA LEU A 133 17.47 2.91 4.67
C LEU A 133 16.41 3.62 5.53
N ILE A 134 15.82 4.69 5.02
CA ILE A 134 14.76 5.43 5.71
C ILE A 134 13.52 4.54 5.88
N PHE A 135 13.02 3.94 4.80
CA PHE A 135 11.77 3.17 4.85
C PHE A 135 11.92 1.85 5.59
N VAL A 136 13.03 1.13 5.45
CA VAL A 136 13.31 -0.07 6.24
C VAL A 136 13.44 0.29 7.72
N GLY A 137 13.99 1.47 8.06
CA GLY A 137 13.95 2.00 9.43
C GLY A 137 12.53 2.16 9.97
N LEU A 138 11.63 2.77 9.19
CA LEU A 138 10.21 2.86 9.55
C LEU A 138 9.55 1.48 9.65
N LEU A 139 9.87 0.56 8.74
CA LEU A 139 9.32 -0.79 8.75
C LEU A 139 9.84 -1.62 9.93
N ALA A 140 11.06 -1.38 10.41
CA ALA A 140 11.57 -1.99 11.63
C ALA A 140 10.75 -1.53 12.85
N VAL A 141 10.41 -0.24 12.94
CA VAL A 141 9.52 0.28 13.99
C VAL A 141 8.12 -0.34 13.89
N VAL A 142 7.52 -0.41 12.70
CA VAL A 142 6.22 -1.08 12.50
C VAL A 142 6.29 -2.57 12.89
N SER A 143 7.40 -3.23 12.57
CA SER A 143 7.63 -4.64 12.86
C SER A 143 7.67 -4.94 14.37
N LEU A 144 7.93 -3.94 15.24
CA LEU A 144 7.83 -4.13 16.70
C LEU A 144 6.43 -4.60 17.13
N SER A 145 5.39 -4.20 16.41
CA SER A 145 4.02 -4.66 16.66
C SER A 145 3.71 -6.03 16.05
N ASP A 146 4.58 -6.57 15.19
CA ASP A 146 4.29 -7.78 14.41
C ASP A 146 4.78 -9.06 15.12
N ASN A 147 3.90 -9.68 15.91
CA ASN A 147 4.18 -10.92 16.63
C ASN A 147 3.95 -12.20 15.80
N ARG A 148 3.66 -12.08 14.49
CA ARG A 148 3.37 -13.25 13.64
C ARG A 148 4.60 -14.15 13.53
N ARG A 149 4.37 -15.46 13.50
CA ARG A 149 5.44 -16.41 13.15
C ARG A 149 5.85 -16.29 11.69
N ASN A 150 4.87 -16.11 10.80
CA ASN A 150 5.09 -15.87 9.39
C ASN A 150 4.06 -14.85 8.89
N CYS A 151 4.50 -13.74 8.30
CA CYS A 151 3.61 -12.64 7.90
C CYS A 151 2.75 -12.94 6.66
N TYR A 152 3.08 -13.95 5.86
CA TYR A 152 2.29 -14.35 4.69
C TYR A 152 1.15 -15.30 5.04
N LEU A 153 1.37 -16.15 6.05
CA LEU A 153 0.45 -17.22 6.43
C LEU A 153 -0.42 -16.87 7.63
N ALA A 154 0.12 -16.15 8.62
CA ALA A 154 -0.58 -15.87 9.87
C ALA A 154 -1.30 -14.52 9.82
N ASN A 155 -2.46 -14.47 10.48
CA ASN A 155 -3.13 -13.22 10.83
C ASN A 155 -2.48 -12.62 12.08
N LEU A 156 -2.46 -11.29 12.16
CA LEU A 156 -1.90 -10.57 13.29
C LEU A 156 -2.98 -10.45 14.37
N ASP A 157 -2.72 -11.03 15.53
CA ASP A 157 -3.59 -10.96 16.72
C ASP A 157 -3.39 -9.58 17.39
N MET A 158 -4.38 -8.71 17.23
CA MET A 158 -4.34 -7.33 17.70
C MET A 158 -4.48 -7.22 19.22
N ASP A 159 -5.16 -8.17 19.86
CA ASP A 159 -5.42 -8.15 21.30
C ASP A 159 -4.14 -8.41 22.10
N ARG A 160 -3.18 -9.11 21.49
CA ARG A 160 -1.85 -9.34 22.06
C ARG A 160 -0.87 -8.18 21.89
N ILE A 161 -1.26 -7.11 21.19
CA ILE A 161 -0.38 -5.97 20.94
C ILE A 161 -0.80 -4.81 21.85
N PRO A 162 0.10 -4.31 22.72
CA PRO A 162 -0.18 -3.13 23.54
C PRO A 162 -0.66 -1.95 22.69
N ALA A 163 -1.69 -1.24 23.16
CA ALA A 163 -2.29 -0.11 22.44
C ALA A 163 -1.26 0.95 22.02
N THR A 164 -0.24 1.20 22.85
CA THR A 164 0.87 2.11 22.55
C THR A 164 1.65 1.67 21.31
N LEU A 165 1.98 0.38 21.17
CA LEU A 165 2.69 -0.13 19.99
C LEU A 165 1.80 -0.10 18.74
N GLN A 166 0.50 -0.35 18.89
CA GLN A 166 -0.44 -0.17 17.77
C GLN A 166 -0.47 1.30 17.31
N GLY A 167 -0.53 2.24 18.25
CA GLY A 167 -0.49 3.68 17.97
C GLY A 167 0.79 4.12 17.28
N ILE A 168 1.95 3.67 17.79
CA ILE A 168 3.27 3.93 17.19
C ILE A 168 3.31 3.40 15.75
N SER A 169 2.96 2.14 15.52
CA SER A 169 2.98 1.54 14.17
C SER A 169 2.06 2.27 13.20
N ARG A 170 0.85 2.66 13.63
CA ARG A 170 -0.07 3.45 12.80
C ARG A 170 0.51 4.83 12.47
N ALA A 171 1.08 5.51 13.46
CA ALA A 171 1.74 6.80 13.26
C ALA A 171 2.93 6.68 12.29
N THR A 172 3.74 5.63 12.43
CA THR A 172 4.87 5.35 11.53
C THR A 172 4.43 5.12 10.09
N ILE A 173 3.33 4.38 9.86
CA ILE A 173 2.76 4.20 8.51
C ILE A 173 2.31 5.55 7.92
N ILE A 174 1.61 6.37 8.70
CA ILE A 174 1.15 7.69 8.25
C ILE A 174 2.34 8.59 7.95
N PHE A 175 3.35 8.60 8.81
CA PHE A 175 4.59 9.34 8.60
C PHE A 175 5.28 8.89 7.31
N GLY A 176 5.35 7.59 7.05
CA GLY A 176 5.88 7.06 5.79
C GLY A 176 5.11 7.55 4.56
N ARG A 177 3.78 7.67 4.62
CA ARG A 177 2.98 8.26 3.53
C ARG A 177 3.32 9.74 3.31
N VAL A 178 3.45 10.50 4.40
CA VAL A 178 3.84 11.91 4.34
C VAL A 178 5.24 12.08 3.74
N LEU A 179 6.19 11.23 4.13
CA LEU A 179 7.53 11.22 3.53
C LEU A 179 7.47 10.94 2.02
N LEU A 180 6.64 10.00 1.55
CA LEU A 180 6.45 9.79 0.12
C LEU A 180 5.86 11.01 -0.58
N CYS A 181 4.91 11.72 0.05
CA CYS A 181 4.41 12.97 -0.49
C CYS A 181 5.54 13.97 -0.73
N PHE A 182 6.42 14.16 0.26
CA PHE A 182 7.58 15.05 0.14
C PHE A 182 8.59 14.56 -0.89
N LEU A 183 8.88 13.26 -0.93
CA LEU A 183 9.83 12.69 -1.87
C LEU A 183 9.37 12.89 -3.31
N TYR A 184 8.13 12.52 -3.64
CA TYR A 184 7.61 12.65 -5.01
C TYR A 184 7.38 14.12 -5.41
N SER A 185 6.86 14.96 -4.52
CA SER A 185 6.70 16.40 -4.82
C SER A 185 8.05 17.10 -4.97
N GLY A 186 9.02 16.79 -4.10
CA GLY A 186 10.40 17.28 -4.21
C GLY A 186 11.06 16.84 -5.52
N ALA A 187 10.92 15.57 -5.89
CA ALA A 187 11.44 15.05 -7.16
C ALA A 187 10.82 15.74 -8.38
N ALA A 188 9.52 16.11 -8.32
CA ALA A 188 8.86 16.87 -9.38
C ALA A 188 9.35 18.32 -9.44
N LEU A 189 9.45 18.99 -8.28
CA LEU A 189 9.90 20.37 -8.17
C LEU A 189 11.37 20.55 -8.60
N VAL A 190 12.25 19.63 -8.23
CA VAL A 190 13.66 19.65 -8.66
C VAL A 190 13.75 19.52 -10.18
N LYS A 191 12.97 18.63 -10.80
CA LYS A 191 12.93 18.49 -12.28
C LYS A 191 12.49 19.78 -12.96
N LEU A 192 11.48 20.48 -12.41
CA LEU A 192 11.08 21.80 -12.89
C LEU A 192 12.18 22.87 -12.77
N GLY A 193 13.22 22.65 -11.97
CA GLY A 193 14.36 23.55 -11.81
C GLY A 193 15.49 23.32 -12.83
N VAL A 194 15.55 22.16 -13.48
CA VAL A 194 16.68 21.75 -14.34
C VAL A 194 16.38 22.05 -15.81
N ALA A 195 17.32 22.69 -16.51
CA ALA A 195 17.15 23.11 -17.90
C ALA A 195 16.84 21.94 -18.85
N ASP A 196 17.48 20.78 -18.66
CA ASP A 196 17.28 19.60 -19.51
C ASP A 196 15.85 19.08 -19.50
N TRP A 197 15.16 19.21 -18.36
CA TRP A 197 13.75 18.84 -18.22
C TRP A 197 12.82 19.90 -18.85
N LYS A 198 13.20 21.18 -18.82
CA LYS A 198 12.43 22.26 -19.46
C LYS A 198 12.54 22.25 -20.99
N ASN A 199 13.71 21.88 -21.48
CA ASN A 199 14.05 21.89 -22.91
C ASN A 199 13.77 20.54 -23.59
N GLU A 200 13.07 19.63 -22.90
CA GLU A 200 12.63 18.33 -23.43
C GLU A 200 13.78 17.39 -23.86
N ASN A 201 14.97 17.58 -23.29
CA ASN A 201 16.18 16.80 -23.62
C ASN A 201 16.61 15.83 -22.51
N ALA A 202 15.80 15.67 -21.46
CA ALA A 202 16.16 14.93 -20.25
C ALA A 202 16.55 13.47 -20.54
N LEU A 203 15.76 12.73 -21.32
CA LEU A 203 16.08 11.35 -21.67
C LEU A 203 17.21 11.24 -22.69
N TYR A 204 17.34 12.17 -23.63
CA TYR A 204 18.50 12.18 -24.52
C TYR A 204 19.80 12.25 -23.71
N HIS A 205 19.86 13.13 -22.71
CA HIS A 205 21.01 13.23 -21.82
C HIS A 205 21.14 12.04 -20.87
N ALA A 206 20.04 11.50 -20.34
CA ALA A 206 20.07 10.33 -19.46
C ALA A 206 20.51 9.06 -20.20
N ALA A 207 20.01 8.83 -21.41
CA ALA A 207 20.32 7.65 -22.22
C ALA A 207 21.77 7.67 -22.74
N ASN A 208 22.33 8.87 -22.98
CA ASN A 208 23.73 9.03 -23.39
C ASN A 208 24.69 9.21 -22.20
N ASN A 209 24.18 9.19 -20.97
CA ASN A 209 25.04 9.23 -19.80
C ASN A 209 25.60 7.84 -19.53
N THR A 210 26.93 7.72 -19.60
CA THR A 210 27.67 6.47 -19.36
C THR A 210 27.50 5.91 -17.94
N THR A 211 26.91 6.68 -17.03
CA THR A 211 26.58 6.27 -15.66
C THR A 211 25.34 5.36 -15.61
N PHE A 212 24.51 5.36 -16.64
CA PHE A 212 23.26 4.60 -16.69
C PHE A 212 23.32 3.43 -17.67
N GLY A 213 22.43 2.46 -17.48
CA GLY A 213 22.37 1.28 -18.35
C GLY A 213 21.92 1.66 -19.76
N ASN A 214 22.57 1.10 -20.77
CA ASN A 214 22.29 1.39 -22.18
C ASN A 214 21.06 0.62 -22.73
N TRP A 215 19.96 0.64 -21.98
CA TRP A 215 18.72 -0.06 -22.34
C TRP A 215 18.08 0.52 -23.61
N TYR A 216 18.28 1.82 -23.84
CA TYR A 216 17.76 2.51 -25.01
C TYR A 216 18.38 2.03 -26.33
N GLN A 217 19.68 1.70 -26.35
CA GLN A 217 20.28 1.06 -27.52
C GLN A 217 19.92 -0.43 -27.59
N LEU A 218 19.82 -1.12 -26.45
CA LEU A 218 19.42 -2.53 -26.41
C LEU A 218 18.01 -2.75 -26.96
N LEU A 219 17.08 -1.83 -26.69
CA LEU A 219 15.70 -1.87 -27.17
C LEU A 219 15.54 -1.27 -28.58
N GLY A 220 16.61 -0.78 -29.21
CA GLY A 220 16.57 -0.17 -30.54
C GLY A 220 15.76 1.13 -30.60
N THR A 221 15.56 1.80 -29.46
CA THR A 221 14.67 2.94 -29.34
C THR A 221 15.37 4.27 -29.59
N SER A 222 16.61 4.30 -30.10
CA SER A 222 17.42 5.51 -30.27
C SER A 222 16.72 6.68 -30.97
N GLY A 223 15.78 6.40 -31.88
CA GLY A 223 15.00 7.40 -32.62
C GLY A 223 13.74 7.92 -31.92
N ILE A 224 13.38 7.45 -30.71
CA ILE A 224 12.20 7.94 -29.97
C ILE A 224 12.36 9.43 -29.64
N SER A 225 13.56 9.84 -29.26
CA SER A 225 13.93 11.24 -28.96
C SER A 225 13.91 12.17 -30.17
N GLU A 226 13.86 11.63 -31.39
CA GLU A 226 13.76 12.45 -32.62
C GLU A 226 12.34 12.95 -32.88
N HIS A 227 11.34 12.40 -32.17
CA HIS A 227 9.94 12.77 -32.31
C HIS A 227 9.53 13.72 -31.17
N GLY A 228 9.28 15.00 -31.48
CA GLY A 228 9.03 16.04 -30.48
C GLY A 228 7.93 15.71 -29.44
N TRP A 229 6.83 15.07 -29.86
CA TRP A 229 5.77 14.70 -28.90
C TRP A 229 6.18 13.57 -27.95
N LEU A 230 7.04 12.63 -28.38
CA LEU A 230 7.57 11.57 -27.53
C LEU A 230 8.57 12.14 -26.52
N SER A 231 9.42 13.08 -26.94
CA SER A 231 10.34 13.81 -26.05
C SER A 231 9.59 14.61 -24.98
N ALA A 232 8.50 15.28 -25.37
CA ALA A 232 7.64 16.00 -24.44
C ALA A 232 6.94 15.06 -23.44
N VAL A 233 6.37 13.94 -23.92
CA VAL A 233 5.75 12.95 -23.03
C VAL A 233 6.76 12.41 -22.03
N ASP A 234 7.94 12.02 -22.48
CA ASP A 234 8.99 11.50 -21.61
C ASP A 234 9.47 12.52 -20.56
N SER A 235 9.63 13.80 -20.95
CA SER A 235 10.08 14.84 -20.02
C SER A 235 9.00 15.23 -19.00
N TRP A 236 7.75 15.35 -19.43
CA TRP A 236 6.67 15.87 -18.59
C TRP A 236 5.91 14.79 -17.82
N MET A 237 5.83 13.56 -18.34
CA MET A 237 5.11 12.46 -17.68
C MET A 237 5.64 12.16 -16.28
N PRO A 238 6.96 12.04 -16.03
CA PRO A 238 7.50 11.83 -14.69
C PRO A 238 7.13 12.95 -13.71
N VAL A 239 7.11 14.20 -14.17
CA VAL A 239 6.74 15.37 -13.35
C VAL A 239 5.27 15.32 -12.97
N VAL A 240 4.38 15.12 -13.95
CA VAL A 240 2.93 15.05 -13.73
C VAL A 240 2.57 13.86 -12.85
N LEU A 241 3.11 12.67 -13.14
CA LEU A 241 2.86 11.48 -12.34
C LEU A 241 3.35 11.66 -10.90
N ALA A 242 4.53 12.23 -10.68
CA ALA A 242 5.06 12.46 -9.33
C ALA A 242 4.15 13.40 -8.50
N PHE A 243 3.61 14.47 -9.08
CA PHE A 243 2.63 15.32 -8.38
C PHE A 243 1.33 14.57 -8.06
N LEU A 244 0.79 13.82 -9.03
CA LEU A 244 -0.41 13.03 -8.81
C LEU A 244 -0.21 11.97 -7.73
N ILE A 245 0.93 11.28 -7.74
CA ILE A 245 1.32 10.32 -6.70
C ILE A 245 1.34 11.02 -5.33
N SER A 246 2.04 12.15 -5.23
CA SER A 246 2.19 12.91 -3.99
C SER A 246 0.83 13.30 -3.38
N ILE A 247 -0.06 13.90 -4.18
CA ILE A 247 -1.40 14.32 -3.71
C ILE A 247 -2.24 13.12 -3.25
N ASN A 248 -2.15 12.01 -3.98
CA ASN A 248 -3.00 10.85 -3.73
C ASN A 248 -2.46 9.90 -2.63
N ALA A 249 -1.18 10.00 -2.25
CA ALA A 249 -0.55 9.11 -1.26
C ALA A 249 -1.13 9.21 0.16
N ILE A 250 -1.62 10.39 0.56
CA ILE A 250 -2.31 10.64 1.85
C ILE A 250 -3.84 10.62 1.72
N GLY A 251 -4.37 10.40 0.53
CA GLY A 251 -5.79 10.44 0.24
C GLY A 251 -6.58 9.25 0.78
N THR A 252 -7.80 9.08 0.25
CA THR A 252 -8.65 7.92 0.55
C THR A 252 -8.01 6.61 0.06
N ALA A 253 -8.53 5.46 0.49
CA ALA A 253 -8.01 4.16 0.07
C ALA A 253 -7.97 3.97 -1.46
N ASP A 254 -8.94 4.53 -2.17
CA ASP A 254 -8.99 4.42 -3.63
C ASP A 254 -8.01 5.38 -4.31
N MET A 255 -7.85 6.60 -3.78
CA MET A 255 -6.80 7.54 -4.22
C MET A 255 -5.42 6.92 -4.03
N ARG A 256 -5.19 6.30 -2.88
CA ARG A 256 -3.94 5.60 -2.59
C ARG A 256 -3.68 4.46 -3.57
N ARG A 257 -4.69 3.62 -3.87
CA ARG A 257 -4.56 2.55 -4.89
C ARG A 257 -4.22 3.11 -6.26
N PHE A 258 -4.87 4.20 -6.64
CA PHE A 258 -4.57 4.91 -7.88
C PHE A 258 -3.13 5.43 -7.88
N ALA A 259 -2.67 6.05 -6.78
CA ALA A 259 -1.28 6.49 -6.62
C ALA A 259 -0.29 5.33 -6.78
N PHE A 260 -0.56 4.16 -6.19
CA PHE A 260 0.31 3.00 -6.37
C PHE A 260 0.37 2.51 -7.82
N THR A 261 -0.76 2.54 -8.55
CA THR A 261 -0.72 2.27 -10.00
C THR A 261 0.17 3.28 -10.73
N LEU A 262 0.08 4.57 -10.42
CA LEU A 262 0.94 5.59 -11.01
C LEU A 262 2.42 5.39 -10.64
N VAL A 263 2.73 4.99 -9.41
CA VAL A 263 4.08 4.63 -8.95
C VAL A 263 4.65 3.50 -9.81
N VAL A 264 3.90 2.41 -9.98
CA VAL A 264 4.36 1.28 -10.80
C VAL A 264 4.59 1.73 -12.25
N VAL A 265 3.66 2.49 -12.84
CA VAL A 265 3.81 3.01 -14.21
C VAL A 265 5.04 3.91 -14.33
N LEU A 266 5.22 4.85 -13.40
CA LEU A 266 6.35 5.78 -13.39
C LEU A 266 7.69 5.03 -13.30
N HIS A 267 7.81 4.10 -12.35
CA HIS A 267 9.05 3.38 -12.10
C HIS A 267 9.34 2.32 -13.16
N CYS A 268 8.34 1.64 -13.72
CA CYS A 268 8.55 0.80 -14.89
C CYS A 268 9.01 1.62 -16.11
N GLY A 269 8.45 2.82 -16.31
CA GLY A 269 8.92 3.75 -17.34
C GLY A 269 10.39 4.15 -17.11
N ASN A 270 10.75 4.47 -15.86
CA ASN A 270 12.12 4.84 -15.50
C ASN A 270 13.12 3.68 -15.67
N VAL A 271 12.73 2.44 -15.35
CA VAL A 271 13.56 1.25 -15.62
C VAL A 271 13.85 1.12 -17.11
N LEU A 272 12.84 1.29 -17.96
CA LEU A 272 13.00 1.19 -19.41
C LEU A 272 13.84 2.34 -19.97
N GLY A 273 13.71 3.55 -19.42
CA GLY A 273 14.43 4.74 -19.88
C GLY A 273 15.88 4.82 -19.40
N THR A 274 16.14 4.49 -18.13
CA THR A 274 17.44 4.73 -17.46
C THR A 274 18.15 3.45 -17.00
N GLY A 275 17.46 2.32 -16.94
CA GLY A 275 18.03 1.07 -16.43
C GLY A 275 18.24 1.02 -14.92
N LEU A 276 17.72 1.97 -14.15
CA LEU A 276 17.86 2.04 -12.70
C LEU A 276 16.93 1.07 -11.94
N VAL A 277 17.09 -0.22 -12.22
CA VAL A 277 16.23 -1.29 -11.69
C VAL A 277 16.18 -1.31 -10.16
N SER A 278 17.33 -1.15 -9.48
CA SER A 278 17.41 -1.16 -8.01
C SER A 278 16.58 -0.03 -7.39
N PHE A 279 16.84 1.20 -7.83
CA PHE A 279 16.11 2.39 -7.39
C PHE A 279 14.60 2.21 -7.55
N ASP A 280 14.16 1.80 -8.73
CA ASP A 280 12.75 1.73 -9.09
C ASP A 280 11.99 0.65 -8.29
N LEU A 281 12.59 -0.54 -8.11
CA LEU A 281 11.98 -1.59 -7.30
C LEU A 281 11.92 -1.23 -5.82
N ILE A 282 12.94 -0.54 -5.29
CA ILE A 282 12.91 -0.01 -3.92
C ILE A 282 11.74 0.96 -3.75
N MET A 283 11.56 1.90 -4.69
CA MET A 283 10.47 2.87 -4.62
C MET A 283 9.09 2.20 -4.65
N ILE A 284 8.88 1.21 -5.50
CA ILE A 284 7.65 0.40 -5.54
C ILE A 284 7.44 -0.32 -4.20
N GLY A 285 8.47 -0.96 -3.66
CA GLY A 285 8.42 -1.66 -2.38
C GLY A 285 8.10 -0.73 -1.21
N CYS A 286 8.74 0.44 -1.15
CA CYS A 286 8.48 1.47 -0.14
C CYS A 286 7.03 1.94 -0.19
N PHE A 287 6.51 2.29 -1.37
CA PHE A 287 5.13 2.75 -1.52
C PHE A 287 4.12 1.67 -1.13
N LEU A 288 4.33 0.43 -1.60
CA LEU A 288 3.47 -0.70 -1.25
C LEU A 288 3.43 -0.95 0.26
N SER A 289 4.56 -0.75 0.94
CA SER A 289 4.65 -1.02 2.38
C SER A 289 3.81 -0.06 3.24
N VAL A 290 3.57 1.18 2.79
CA VAL A 290 2.85 2.20 3.58
C VAL A 290 1.44 2.49 3.09
N ILE A 291 1.07 2.05 1.88
CA ILE A 291 -0.26 2.31 1.33
C ILE A 291 -1.40 1.67 2.15
N THR A 292 -1.09 0.54 2.81
CA THR A 292 -1.97 -0.37 3.57
C THR A 292 -3.46 -0.15 3.32
N PRO A 293 -4.14 -1.00 2.52
CA PRO A 293 -5.58 -0.87 2.35
C PRO A 293 -6.27 -0.92 3.72
N PRO A 294 -7.29 -0.07 3.96
CA PRO A 294 -8.04 -0.12 5.22
C PRO A 294 -8.59 -1.52 5.42
N ASN A 295 -8.62 -1.98 6.67
CA ASN A 295 -9.26 -3.24 6.99
C ASN A 295 -10.75 -3.10 6.60
N ARG A 296 -11.26 -4.06 5.82
CA ARG A 296 -12.62 -3.96 5.25
C ARG A 296 -13.71 -4.20 6.30
N TYR A 297 -13.36 -4.65 7.50
CA TYR A 297 -14.32 -5.10 8.52
C TYR A 297 -14.10 -4.45 9.89
N THR A 298 -13.83 -3.14 9.96
CA THR A 298 -13.57 -2.48 11.24
C THR A 298 -14.60 -1.42 11.63
N HIS A 299 -15.52 -1.06 10.74
CA HIS A 299 -16.44 0.04 11.01
C HIS A 299 -17.85 -0.26 10.54
N VAL A 300 -18.77 -0.38 11.50
CA VAL A 300 -20.20 -0.28 11.24
C VAL A 300 -20.54 1.21 11.12
N SER A 301 -21.08 1.63 9.97
CA SER A 301 -21.61 2.99 9.80
C SER A 301 -23.13 2.98 9.92
N ILE A 302 -23.67 3.40 11.06
CA ILE A 302 -25.12 3.42 11.30
C ILE A 302 -25.75 4.65 10.63
N LEU A 303 -26.79 4.44 9.82
CA LEU A 303 -27.55 5.48 9.13
C LEU A 303 -28.85 5.85 9.83
N SER A 304 -29.43 4.91 10.57
CA SER A 304 -30.61 5.12 11.38
C SER A 304 -30.52 4.22 12.60
N THR A 305 -30.74 4.81 13.77
CA THR A 305 -30.95 4.07 15.02
C THR A 305 -32.44 4.06 15.33
N PRO A 306 -32.96 2.99 15.96
CA PRO A 306 -34.22 3.05 16.68
C PRO A 306 -34.20 4.21 17.67
N THR A 307 -35.38 4.74 18.01
CA THR A 307 -35.53 5.81 19.01
C THR A 307 -35.03 5.43 20.41
N ASP A 308 -34.83 4.13 20.65
CA ASP A 308 -34.30 3.57 21.89
C ASP A 308 -32.92 2.95 21.64
N SER A 309 -31.87 3.49 22.27
CA SER A 309 -30.51 2.97 22.17
C SER A 309 -30.34 1.60 22.85
N ALA A 310 -31.18 1.25 23.82
CA ALA A 310 -31.17 -0.09 24.42
C ALA A 310 -31.53 -1.18 23.40
N ALA A 311 -32.18 -0.81 22.30
CA ALA A 311 -32.51 -1.75 21.22
C ALA A 311 -31.28 -2.22 20.43
N LEU A 312 -30.12 -1.55 20.53
CA LEU A 312 -28.89 -1.96 19.86
C LEU A 312 -28.16 -3.11 20.58
N ASP A 313 -28.48 -3.38 21.86
CA ASP A 313 -27.84 -4.44 22.64
C ASP A 313 -28.13 -5.86 22.07
N ASP A 314 -29.24 -5.99 21.33
CA ASP A 314 -29.63 -7.24 20.65
C ASP A 314 -28.98 -7.43 19.26
N PHE A 315 -28.23 -6.44 18.76
CA PHE A 315 -27.63 -6.49 17.42
C PHE A 315 -26.20 -7.01 17.46
N VAL A 316 -25.90 -7.88 16.50
CA VAL A 316 -24.58 -8.49 16.30
C VAL A 316 -23.96 -7.97 15.02
N ALA A 317 -22.63 -7.79 15.02
CA ALA A 317 -21.90 -7.33 13.84
C ALA A 317 -21.55 -8.51 12.93
N VAL A 318 -22.19 -8.56 11.77
CA VAL A 318 -22.04 -9.65 10.79
C VAL A 318 -21.34 -9.15 9.54
N ARG A 319 -20.52 -10.01 8.93
CA ARG A 319 -19.79 -9.68 7.71
C ARG A 319 -20.75 -9.58 6.52
N ALA A 320 -20.69 -8.48 5.78
CA ALA A 320 -21.44 -8.24 4.56
C ALA A 320 -20.52 -8.05 3.35
N ASP A 321 -20.31 -9.09 2.52
CA ASP A 321 -19.55 -8.99 1.26
C ASP A 321 -20.49 -8.65 0.09
N ILE A 322 -20.56 -7.36 -0.21
CA ILE A 322 -21.46 -6.81 -1.22
C ILE A 322 -20.68 -6.45 -2.47
N ARG A 323 -20.83 -7.20 -3.56
CA ARG A 323 -20.09 -7.00 -4.81
C ARG A 323 -21.02 -6.57 -5.95
N PRO A 324 -20.58 -5.68 -6.84
CA PRO A 324 -21.33 -5.42 -8.06
C PRO A 324 -21.26 -6.66 -8.96
N ASN A 325 -22.21 -6.76 -9.90
CA ASN A 325 -22.10 -7.74 -10.97
C ASN A 325 -20.76 -7.54 -11.71
N PRO A 326 -20.03 -8.61 -12.08
CA PRO A 326 -18.78 -8.48 -12.84
C PRO A 326 -18.91 -7.62 -14.11
N PHE A 327 -20.04 -7.68 -14.81
CA PHE A 327 -20.30 -6.82 -15.99
C PHE A 327 -20.42 -5.33 -15.62
N ILE A 328 -21.03 -5.01 -14.48
CA ILE A 328 -21.16 -3.65 -13.97
C ILE A 328 -19.86 -3.19 -13.29
N SER A 329 -19.04 -4.12 -12.78
CA SER A 329 -17.78 -3.83 -12.10
C SER A 329 -16.74 -3.17 -13.01
N LEU A 330 -16.86 -3.35 -14.34
CA LEU A 330 -16.10 -2.63 -15.36
C LEU A 330 -16.38 -1.12 -15.30
N PHE A 331 -17.60 -0.72 -14.93
CA PHE A 331 -17.99 0.67 -14.79
C PHE A 331 -17.85 1.11 -13.33
N ARG A 332 -16.63 1.50 -12.94
CA ARG A 332 -16.35 2.14 -11.63
C ARG A 332 -17.25 3.33 -11.31
N PHE A 333 -17.87 3.92 -12.34
CA PHE A 333 -18.90 4.94 -12.24
C PHE A 333 -19.99 4.56 -11.22
N HIS A 334 -20.56 3.36 -11.28
CA HIS A 334 -21.66 3.00 -10.38
C HIS A 334 -21.21 3.01 -8.90
N GLN A 335 -20.04 2.43 -8.60
CA GLN A 335 -19.46 2.45 -7.24
C GLN A 335 -19.14 3.87 -6.74
N ALA A 336 -18.85 4.79 -7.67
CA ALA A 336 -18.58 6.18 -7.34
C ALA A 336 -19.83 6.91 -6.82
N PHE A 337 -21.03 6.56 -7.32
CA PHE A 337 -22.28 7.24 -6.95
C PHE A 337 -23.17 6.45 -5.97
N THR A 338 -22.89 5.17 -5.72
CA THR A 338 -23.74 4.35 -4.83
C THR A 338 -22.99 3.77 -3.63
N ARG A 339 -23.75 3.45 -2.59
CA ARG A 339 -23.31 2.73 -1.38
C ARG A 339 -24.31 1.62 -1.07
N PRO A 340 -23.88 0.39 -0.80
CA PRO A 340 -24.79 -0.60 -0.28
C PRO A 340 -25.20 -0.26 1.16
N VAL A 341 -26.43 -0.61 1.53
CA VAL A 341 -26.98 -0.43 2.87
C VAL A 341 -27.63 -1.74 3.29
N VAL A 342 -27.26 -2.25 4.45
CA VAL A 342 -27.88 -3.44 5.06
C VAL A 342 -28.90 -2.96 6.07
N CYS A 343 -30.15 -3.37 5.90
CA CYS A 343 -31.27 -3.01 6.76
C CYS A 343 -31.73 -4.26 7.53
N CYS A 344 -31.84 -4.15 8.86
CA CYS A 344 -32.33 -5.21 9.73
C CYS A 344 -33.01 -4.58 10.96
N GLY A 345 -34.24 -4.99 11.30
CA GLY A 345 -34.91 -4.55 12.52
C GLY A 345 -35.01 -3.02 12.70
N GLY A 346 -35.17 -2.26 11.61
CA GLY A 346 -35.20 -0.77 11.64
C GLY A 346 -33.83 -0.08 11.72
N VAL A 347 -32.74 -0.85 11.91
CA VAL A 347 -31.36 -0.35 11.81
C VAL A 347 -30.90 -0.44 10.35
N ALA A 348 -30.36 0.66 9.83
CA ALA A 348 -29.71 0.68 8.53
C ALA A 348 -28.21 0.89 8.71
N THR A 349 -27.40 -0.09 8.31
CA THR A 349 -25.94 0.01 8.30
C THR A 349 -25.44 0.28 6.88
N GLN A 350 -24.72 1.37 6.67
CA GLN A 350 -24.05 1.66 5.40
C GLN A 350 -22.79 0.80 5.25
N GLY A 351 -22.73 0.01 4.19
CA GLY A 351 -21.55 -0.78 3.83
C GLY A 351 -20.70 -0.15 2.74
N ARG A 352 -19.54 -0.75 2.52
CA ARG A 352 -18.66 -0.52 1.36
C ARG A 352 -18.79 -1.65 0.35
N TRP A 353 -18.56 -1.31 -0.92
CA TRP A 353 -18.40 -2.29 -1.97
C TRP A 353 -17.21 -3.22 -1.68
N GLY A 354 -17.47 -4.53 -1.72
CA GLY A 354 -16.50 -5.59 -1.55
C GLY A 354 -16.24 -6.04 -0.11
N GLY A 355 -17.11 -5.70 0.85
CA GLY A 355 -17.01 -6.13 2.24
C GLY A 355 -17.13 -4.98 3.24
N ASP A 356 -18.06 -5.10 4.19
CA ASP A 356 -18.12 -4.30 5.43
C ASP A 356 -18.75 -5.09 6.58
N LEU A 357 -18.80 -4.51 7.79
CA LEU A 357 -19.63 -5.00 8.87
C LEU A 357 -21.04 -4.41 8.79
N ALA A 358 -22.04 -5.23 9.09
CA ALA A 358 -23.44 -4.85 9.19
C ALA A 358 -23.99 -5.27 10.55
N LEU A 359 -24.72 -4.38 11.22
CA LEU A 359 -25.49 -4.76 12.40
C LEU A 359 -26.75 -5.48 11.96
N VAL A 360 -26.95 -6.68 12.50
CA VAL A 360 -28.14 -7.49 12.27
C VAL A 360 -28.61 -8.10 13.60
N LYS A 361 -29.90 -8.35 13.71
CA LYS A 361 -30.47 -9.10 14.83
C LYS A 361 -30.70 -10.54 14.37
N ILE A 362 -30.20 -11.51 15.13
CA ILE A 362 -30.31 -12.92 14.78
C ILE A 362 -31.79 -13.32 14.69
N GLY A 363 -32.16 -14.00 13.62
CA GLY A 363 -33.54 -14.42 13.35
C GLY A 363 -34.45 -13.34 12.75
N GLU A 364 -33.98 -12.11 12.57
CA GLU A 364 -34.73 -11.05 11.88
C GLU A 364 -34.40 -11.00 10.38
N PRO A 365 -35.35 -10.59 9.51
CA PRO A 365 -35.11 -10.46 8.08
C PRO A 365 -34.11 -9.33 7.80
N VAL A 366 -33.11 -9.67 7.00
CA VAL A 366 -32.07 -8.75 6.52
C VAL A 366 -32.31 -8.44 5.04
N VAL A 367 -32.27 -7.15 4.71
CA VAL A 367 -32.43 -6.65 3.33
C VAL A 367 -31.24 -5.80 2.94
N VAL A 368 -30.69 -6.00 1.75
CA VAL A 368 -29.64 -5.16 1.17
C VAL A 368 -30.24 -4.20 0.15
N ARG A 369 -29.96 -2.90 0.32
CA ARG A 369 -30.41 -1.79 -0.53
C ARG A 369 -29.24 -1.01 -1.09
N MET A 370 -29.48 -0.14 -2.07
CA MET A 370 -28.52 0.85 -2.55
C MET A 370 -28.92 2.25 -2.16
N ARG A 371 -27.99 3.02 -1.60
CA ARG A 371 -28.11 4.47 -1.43
C ARG A 371 -27.36 5.20 -2.54
N TYR A 372 -28.01 6.16 -3.18
CA TYR A 372 -27.32 7.12 -4.06
C TYR A 372 -26.69 8.24 -3.24
N LYS A 373 -25.40 8.51 -3.41
CA LYS A 373 -24.65 9.51 -2.61
C LYS A 373 -25.10 10.96 -2.84
N LEU A 374 -25.75 11.24 -3.97
CA LEU A 374 -26.18 12.59 -4.35
C LEU A 374 -27.58 12.94 -3.84
N THR A 375 -28.46 11.94 -3.71
CA THR A 375 -29.88 12.15 -3.41
C THR A 375 -30.31 11.49 -2.11
N ASP A 376 -29.43 10.68 -1.50
CA ASP A 376 -29.68 9.84 -0.33
C ASP A 376 -30.85 8.85 -0.46
N LYS A 377 -31.43 8.75 -1.66
CA LYS A 377 -32.51 7.80 -1.95
C LYS A 377 -32.00 6.38 -1.87
N LEU A 378 -32.78 5.54 -1.19
CA LEU A 378 -32.63 4.10 -1.21
C LEU A 378 -33.35 3.54 -2.45
N LEU A 379 -32.62 2.79 -3.27
CA LEU A 379 -33.07 2.15 -4.49
C LEU A 379 -32.74 0.67 -4.41
N CYS A 380 -33.58 -0.15 -5.05
CA CYS A 380 -33.46 -1.61 -5.11
C CYS A 380 -33.51 -2.25 -3.71
N HIS A 381 -34.12 -3.42 -3.60
CA HIS A 381 -34.07 -4.23 -2.39
C HIS A 381 -33.72 -5.66 -2.78
N SER A 382 -32.94 -6.34 -1.95
CA SER A 382 -32.80 -7.77 -2.06
C SER A 382 -34.07 -8.49 -1.63
N THR A 383 -34.13 -9.79 -1.90
CA THR A 383 -34.96 -10.69 -1.10
C THR A 383 -34.52 -10.64 0.36
N GLU A 384 -35.46 -10.82 1.27
CA GLU A 384 -35.18 -10.98 2.70
C GLU A 384 -34.40 -12.28 2.93
N VAL A 385 -33.37 -12.21 3.78
CA VAL A 385 -32.61 -13.38 4.20
C VAL A 385 -32.48 -13.35 5.72
N LEU A 386 -32.56 -14.52 6.35
CA LEU A 386 -32.41 -14.67 7.79
C LEU A 386 -30.94 -14.99 8.12
N VAL A 387 -30.42 -14.30 9.12
CA VAL A 387 -29.13 -14.60 9.72
C VAL A 387 -29.39 -15.42 10.98
N HIS A 388 -28.76 -16.59 11.07
CA HIS A 388 -29.02 -17.55 12.14
C HIS A 388 -27.90 -17.55 13.20
N ASP A 389 -26.70 -17.10 12.83
CA ASP A 389 -25.53 -17.13 13.69
C ASP A 389 -24.68 -15.87 13.47
N GLU A 390 -23.96 -15.41 14.50
CA GLU A 390 -23.00 -14.30 14.39
C GLU A 390 -21.86 -14.59 13.40
N SER A 391 -21.58 -15.88 13.20
CA SER A 391 -20.59 -16.39 12.24
C SER A 391 -21.05 -16.44 10.79
N ASP A 392 -22.31 -16.09 10.53
CA ASP A 392 -22.80 -16.04 9.17
C ASP A 392 -22.12 -14.92 8.37
N THR A 393 -22.10 -15.04 7.05
CA THR A 393 -21.69 -13.94 6.16
C THR A 393 -22.78 -13.67 5.16
N ILE A 394 -23.22 -12.41 5.08
CA ILE A 394 -24.16 -11.93 4.07
C ILE A 394 -23.36 -11.67 2.79
N ARG A 395 -23.62 -12.44 1.73
CA ARG A 395 -23.12 -12.10 0.39
C ARG A 395 -24.23 -11.49 -0.44
N ALA A 396 -23.97 -10.32 -1.00
CA ALA A 396 -24.91 -9.65 -1.89
C ALA A 396 -24.25 -9.38 -3.24
N ARG A 397 -24.91 -9.74 -4.34
CA ARG A 397 -24.49 -9.39 -5.70
C ARG A 397 -25.58 -8.61 -6.41
N LEU A 398 -25.22 -7.46 -6.96
CA LEU A 398 -26.16 -6.72 -7.80
C LEU A 398 -26.50 -7.55 -9.05
N GLY A 399 -27.77 -7.51 -9.49
CA GLY A 399 -28.15 -8.09 -10.77
C GLY A 399 -27.45 -7.42 -11.96
N PRO A 400 -27.57 -7.98 -13.18
CA PRO A 400 -26.80 -7.57 -14.35
C PRO A 400 -27.16 -6.19 -14.90
N LEU A 401 -28.31 -5.62 -14.52
CA LEU A 401 -28.80 -4.33 -15.01
C LEU A 401 -29.12 -3.39 -13.85
N ASN A 402 -28.81 -2.11 -14.04
CA ASN A 402 -29.07 -1.02 -13.09
C ASN A 402 -30.57 -1.03 -12.70
N GLY A 403 -30.88 -1.29 -11.42
CA GLY A 403 -32.27 -1.49 -10.96
C GLY A 403 -32.67 -2.94 -10.62
N SER A 404 -31.84 -3.92 -10.98
CA SER A 404 -32.08 -5.32 -10.61
C SER A 404 -31.84 -5.52 -9.11
N PRO A 405 -32.69 -6.30 -8.41
CA PRO A 405 -32.51 -6.60 -7.00
C PRO A 405 -31.16 -7.28 -6.73
N PHE A 406 -30.63 -7.13 -5.52
CA PHE A 406 -29.48 -7.91 -5.11
C PHE A 406 -29.88 -9.37 -4.98
N LYS A 407 -29.06 -10.27 -5.53
CA LYS A 407 -29.05 -11.67 -5.10
C LYS A 407 -28.30 -11.73 -3.78
N VAL A 408 -29.01 -12.02 -2.69
CA VAL A 408 -28.43 -12.14 -1.35
C VAL A 408 -28.47 -13.59 -0.90
N GLU A 409 -27.38 -14.06 -0.34
CA GLU A 409 -27.23 -15.38 0.25
C GLU A 409 -26.52 -15.25 1.60
N VAL A 410 -26.95 -16.04 2.58
CA VAL A 410 -26.26 -16.19 3.86
C VAL A 410 -25.41 -17.45 3.79
N ILE A 411 -24.13 -17.32 4.13
CA ILE A 411 -23.18 -18.42 4.12
C ILE A 411 -22.79 -18.71 5.56
N SER A 412 -23.23 -19.87 6.04
CA SER A 412 -22.96 -20.35 7.39
C SER A 412 -21.54 -20.88 7.54
N GLY A 413 -20.98 -20.71 8.74
CA GLY A 413 -19.67 -21.26 9.10
C GLY A 413 -18.49 -20.50 8.49
N ALA A 414 -18.71 -19.32 7.93
CA ALA A 414 -17.62 -18.38 7.67
C ALA A 414 -17.22 -17.76 9.01
N ARG A 415 -16.54 -18.54 9.86
CA ARG A 415 -16.07 -18.12 11.19
C ARG A 415 -15.77 -16.62 11.15
N PRO A 416 -16.33 -15.81 12.07
CA PRO A 416 -15.72 -14.53 12.31
C PRO A 416 -14.31 -14.92 12.70
N ASP A 417 -13.33 -14.56 11.87
CA ASP A 417 -11.99 -14.43 12.43
C ASP A 417 -12.22 -13.55 13.66
N PRO A 418 -11.96 -14.03 14.90
CA PRO A 418 -11.94 -13.12 16.03
C PRO A 418 -10.83 -12.12 15.70
N GLY A 419 -11.20 -10.92 15.24
CA GLY A 419 -10.28 -9.94 14.66
C GLY A 419 -10.91 -8.88 13.79
#